data_AF-A0A1S3Y797-F1
#
_entry.id   AF-A0A1S3Y797-F1
#
_cell.length_a   1.000
_cell.length_b   1.000
_cell.length_c   1.000
_cell.angle_alpha   90.00
_cell.angle_beta   90.00
_cell.angle_gamma   90.00
#
_symmetry.space_group_name_H-M   'P 1'
#
loop_
_entity.id
_entity.type
_entity.pdbx_description
1 polymer ?
#
loop_
_entity_poly.entity_id
_entity_poly.type
_entity_poly.pdbx_seq_one_letter_code
_entity_poly.pdbx_strand_id
1 'polypeptide(L)'
;MVQLFDHCDAHTNAGNGKTSSFYCLSLLHFSRKTHFAEPELLYRLCRFEDIVFLRTKESADATNEMQSRTGLIETIILEVRDREKIGGAFAKSNALCCTPKLAQEKFCTVGEVMIQHNQDNPLWPLRIQTYFEGKNQEANMLPATVEINSTGMYYLYFMFCDPALKGTIIRGRTVWKNPDGYLPGRMVPLMTFYGLASLAYLVLGLFWFLKFVQFWKDVIQLHYQITAVIALGMSEMALWYFEYANLNATGSRPMVITIWAVTMTAVKKTLSRALLLVVSMGYGVVRPTLGGVTSKVYLLCLMYFIATGALELVEHLGSINDFSRKTKIYLVLPVVFLDASVILWIFSSLSKTLEKLQMRKSMAKLDLYRKF
;
A
#
# COMPACT_ATOMS: atom_id res chain seq x y z
N MET A 1 -4.97 6.22 11.72
CA MET A 1 -4.05 6.59 10.67
C MET A 1 -4.12 8.08 10.52
N VAL A 2 -2.97 8.72 10.48
CA VAL A 2 -2.85 10.14 10.26
C VAL A 2 -2.46 10.33 8.81
N GLN A 3 -3.30 11.02 8.05
CA GLN A 3 -3.04 11.34 6.65
C GLN A 3 -2.71 12.83 6.54
N LEU A 4 -1.55 13.11 5.97
CA LEU A 4 -1.13 14.45 5.57
C LEU A 4 -1.50 14.65 4.11
N PHE A 5 -2.10 15.80 3.83
CA PHE A 5 -2.35 16.27 2.47
C PHE A 5 -1.35 17.38 2.19
N ASP A 6 -0.21 17.02 1.61
CA ASP A 6 0.80 17.96 1.14
C ASP A 6 0.77 17.91 -0.38
N HIS A 7 -0.01 18.81 -1.02
CA HIS A 7 -0.10 18.92 -2.47
C HIS A 7 -0.86 17.77 -3.18
N CYS A 8 -2.18 17.63 -2.94
CA CYS A 8 -3.03 16.82 -3.83
C CYS A 8 -3.43 17.64 -5.07
N ASP A 9 -3.07 17.17 -6.27
CA ASP A 9 -3.47 17.78 -7.55
C ASP A 9 -4.80 17.19 -8.08
N ALA A 10 -5.59 18.01 -8.78
CA ALA A 10 -6.84 17.57 -9.40
C ALA A 10 -6.61 16.46 -10.44
N HIS A 11 -7.26 15.31 -10.24
CA HIS A 11 -7.49 14.36 -11.32
C HIS A 11 -8.86 14.64 -11.96
N THR A 12 -8.85 15.27 -13.14
CA THR A 12 -10.02 15.29 -14.03
C THR A 12 -10.25 13.90 -14.59
N ASN A 13 -11.35 13.25 -14.21
CA ASN A 13 -11.79 12.04 -14.88
C ASN A 13 -12.51 12.47 -16.17
N ALA A 14 -11.79 12.46 -17.29
CA ALA A 14 -12.31 12.80 -18.61
C ALA A 14 -13.22 11.66 -19.12
N GLY A 15 -14.45 11.60 -18.61
CA GLY A 15 -15.54 10.80 -19.15
C GLY A 15 -16.65 11.73 -19.65
N ASN A 16 -16.58 12.12 -20.93
CA ASN A 16 -17.61 12.80 -21.72
C ASN A 16 -18.36 13.97 -21.05
N GLY A 17 -17.78 15.17 -21.17
CA GLY A 17 -18.55 16.38 -21.46
C GLY A 17 -19.38 17.02 -20.34
N LYS A 18 -18.75 17.34 -19.20
CA LYS A 18 -18.88 18.62 -18.44
C LYS A 18 -18.11 18.50 -17.11
N THR A 19 -17.54 19.62 -16.70
CA THR A 19 -16.52 19.82 -15.66
C THR A 19 -16.90 19.28 -14.28
N SER A 20 -16.21 18.23 -13.85
CA SER A 20 -16.10 17.84 -12.44
C SER A 20 -14.67 17.35 -12.23
N SER A 21 -13.94 17.94 -11.29
CA SER A 21 -12.58 17.47 -10.95
C SER A 21 -12.58 16.98 -9.51
N PHE A 22 -11.98 15.81 -9.30
CA PHE A 22 -11.75 15.25 -7.97
C PHE A 22 -10.37 15.67 -7.50
N TYR A 23 -10.23 16.16 -6.26
CA TYR A 23 -8.92 16.60 -5.75
C TYR A 23 -8.14 15.50 -5.03
N CYS A 24 -8.76 14.76 -4.12
CA CYS A 24 -8.05 13.71 -3.39
C CYS A 24 -9.05 12.64 -2.92
N LEU A 25 -8.74 11.36 -3.21
CA LEU A 25 -9.54 10.22 -2.76
C LEU A 25 -8.72 9.37 -1.79
N SER A 26 -9.08 9.41 -0.52
CA SER A 26 -8.55 8.49 0.48
C SER A 26 -9.54 7.36 0.74
N LEU A 27 -9.07 6.11 0.65
CA LEU A 27 -9.84 4.91 0.97
C LEU A 27 -9.36 4.34 2.29
N LEU A 28 -10.26 4.21 3.26
CA LEU A 28 -9.92 3.87 4.64
C LEU A 28 -10.83 2.79 5.20
N HIS A 29 -10.26 1.87 5.99
CA HIS A 29 -10.99 0.71 6.54
C HIS A 29 -11.19 0.83 8.05
N PHE A 30 -12.42 0.69 8.51
CA PHE A 30 -12.77 0.51 9.93
C PHE A 30 -13.09 -0.97 10.21
N SER A 31 -12.43 -1.57 11.20
CA SER A 31 -12.62 -2.99 11.54
C SER A 31 -13.73 -3.21 12.56
N ARG A 32 -14.29 -4.41 12.55
CA ARG A 32 -15.16 -4.93 13.61
C ARG A 32 -14.27 -5.49 14.74
N LYS A 33 -14.60 -5.17 15.99
CA LYS A 33 -13.92 -5.71 17.17
C LYS A 33 -14.35 -7.16 17.38
N THR A 34 -13.41 -8.06 17.68
CA THR A 34 -13.68 -9.50 17.90
C THR A 34 -13.45 -10.00 19.32
N HIS A 35 -13.18 -9.14 20.31
CA HIS A 35 -13.09 -9.58 21.71
C HIS A 35 -13.69 -8.57 22.71
N PHE A 36 -14.35 -9.12 23.74
CA PHE A 36 -14.96 -8.44 24.88
C PHE A 36 -13.95 -7.54 25.60
N ALA A 37 -14.18 -6.23 25.59
CA ALA A 37 -13.52 -5.28 26.48
C ALA A 37 -14.51 -4.17 26.86
N GLU A 38 -14.38 -3.67 28.09
CA GLU A 38 -15.24 -2.75 28.85
C GLU A 38 -15.77 -1.50 28.12
N PRO A 39 -16.86 -0.87 28.64
CA PRO A 39 -17.80 -0.10 27.84
C PRO A 39 -17.39 1.34 27.51
N GLU A 40 -16.31 1.89 28.08
CA GLU A 40 -16.24 3.35 28.24
C GLU A 40 -15.55 4.17 27.12
N LEU A 41 -14.96 3.60 26.07
CA LEU A 41 -14.29 4.43 25.04
C LEU A 41 -14.21 3.80 23.64
N LEU A 42 -15.32 3.27 23.12
CA LEU A 42 -15.34 2.53 21.85
C LEU A 42 -15.77 3.34 20.62
N TYR A 43 -15.36 4.60 20.49
CA TYR A 43 -15.72 5.41 19.32
C TYR A 43 -14.67 5.30 18.20
N ARG A 44 -15.15 5.05 16.98
CA ARG A 44 -14.40 5.29 15.74
C ARG A 44 -14.58 6.75 15.36
N LEU A 45 -13.48 7.46 15.13
CA LEU A 45 -13.55 8.89 14.80
C LEU A 45 -12.75 9.22 13.56
N CYS A 46 -13.23 10.24 12.86
CA CYS A 46 -12.50 11.02 11.88
C CYS A 46 -12.43 12.47 12.37
N ARG A 47 -11.22 12.99 12.54
CA ARG A 47 -10.98 14.39 12.93
C ARG A 47 -10.27 15.12 11.79
N PHE A 48 -10.78 16.29 11.45
CA PHE A 48 -10.18 17.20 10.50
C PHE A 48 -9.39 18.27 11.28
N GLU A 49 -8.08 18.36 11.02
CA GLU A 49 -7.17 19.30 11.69
C GLU A 49 -6.54 20.21 10.64
N ASP A 50 -6.76 21.51 10.78
CA ASP A 50 -6.13 22.59 9.99
C ASP A 50 -6.16 22.36 8.47
N ILE A 51 -7.35 22.03 7.94
CA ILE A 51 -7.53 21.87 6.50
C ILE A 51 -7.73 23.24 5.86
N VAL A 52 -6.84 23.54 4.93
CA VAL A 52 -6.78 24.78 4.16
C VAL A 52 -6.86 24.45 2.68
N PHE A 53 -7.78 25.12 2.01
CA PHE A 53 -7.91 25.08 0.55
C PHE A 53 -7.30 26.34 -0.03
N LEU A 54 -6.39 26.20 -0.99
CA LEU A 54 -5.71 27.31 -1.65
C LEU A 54 -6.12 27.36 -3.13
N ARG A 55 -6.96 28.33 -3.52
CA ARG A 55 -7.34 28.53 -4.93
C ARG A 55 -6.29 29.33 -5.70
N THR A 56 -6.33 29.24 -7.02
CA THR A 56 -5.42 29.99 -7.90
C THR A 56 -5.68 31.50 -7.87
N LYS A 57 -4.67 32.31 -8.18
CA LYS A 57 -4.82 33.78 -8.23
C LYS A 57 -5.87 34.21 -9.25
N GLU A 58 -5.87 33.57 -10.42
CA GLU A 58 -6.85 33.80 -11.49
C GLU A 58 -8.29 33.59 -11.02
N SER A 59 -8.52 32.54 -10.22
CA SER A 59 -9.81 32.25 -9.61
C SER A 59 -10.24 33.33 -8.60
N ALA A 60 -9.29 33.80 -7.79
CA ALA A 60 -9.54 34.84 -6.80
C ALA A 60 -9.89 36.19 -7.45
N ASP A 61 -9.12 36.61 -8.46
CA ASP A 61 -9.28 37.90 -9.13
C ASP A 61 -10.55 37.98 -9.97
N ALA A 62 -11.05 36.84 -10.47
CA ALA A 62 -12.33 36.74 -11.17
C ALA A 62 -13.54 36.99 -10.25
N THR A 63 -13.34 37.07 -8.92
CA THR A 63 -14.43 37.22 -7.96
C THR A 63 -14.51 38.62 -7.35
N ASN A 64 -15.71 39.03 -6.96
CA ASN A 64 -15.94 40.33 -6.32
C ASN A 64 -15.56 40.29 -4.83
N GLU A 65 -14.91 41.34 -4.32
CA GLU A 65 -14.45 41.43 -2.92
C GLU A 65 -15.59 41.37 -1.89
N MET A 66 -16.77 41.91 -2.23
CA MET A 66 -17.91 41.98 -1.31
C MET A 66 -18.72 40.68 -1.19
N GLN A 67 -18.39 39.64 -1.96
CA GLN A 67 -19.13 38.38 -1.89
C GLN A 67 -18.64 37.53 -0.72
N SER A 68 -19.55 37.21 0.22
CA SER A 68 -19.22 36.41 1.41
C SER A 68 -19.11 34.91 1.17
N ARG A 69 -19.56 34.42 0.01
CA ARG A 69 -19.48 33.00 -0.39
C ARG A 69 -19.04 32.90 -1.84
N THR A 70 -17.77 32.61 -2.03
CA THR A 70 -17.13 32.55 -3.35
C THR A 70 -16.48 31.18 -3.49
N GLY A 71 -16.87 30.39 -4.48
CA GLY A 71 -16.36 29.02 -4.65
C GLY A 71 -16.73 28.04 -3.52
N LEU A 72 -17.42 26.96 -3.85
CA LEU A 72 -17.82 25.92 -2.89
C LEU A 72 -16.89 24.70 -3.02
N ILE A 73 -16.34 24.26 -1.89
CA ILE A 73 -15.67 22.97 -1.74
C ILE A 73 -16.49 22.10 -0.78
N GLU A 74 -16.81 20.89 -1.23
CA GLU A 74 -17.58 19.92 -0.48
C GLU A 74 -16.68 18.76 -0.07
N THR A 75 -16.51 18.60 1.24
CA THR A 75 -15.87 17.43 1.84
C THR A 75 -16.94 16.38 2.09
N ILE A 76 -16.82 15.23 1.44
CA ILE A 76 -17.82 14.17 1.50
C ILE A 76 -17.18 12.90 2.06
N ILE A 77 -17.81 12.34 3.09
CA ILE A 77 -17.48 11.02 3.64
C ILE A 77 -18.61 10.05 3.30
N LEU A 78 -18.28 8.96 2.64
CA LEU A 78 -19.24 7.89 2.33
C LEU A 78 -18.63 6.52 2.53
N GLU A 79 -19.48 5.53 2.77
CA GLU A 79 -19.08 4.13 2.69
C GLU A 79 -18.87 3.73 1.21
N VAL A 80 -17.94 2.82 0.93
CA VAL A 80 -17.69 2.31 -0.43
C VAL A 80 -18.93 1.69 -1.06
N ARG A 81 -19.79 1.06 -0.25
CA ARG A 81 -21.07 0.48 -0.70
C ARG A 81 -22.04 1.53 -1.22
N ASP A 82 -21.92 2.75 -0.69
CA ASP A 82 -22.78 3.89 -1.00
C ASP A 82 -22.22 4.75 -2.13
N ARG A 83 -21.18 4.28 -2.83
CA ARG A 83 -20.54 5.02 -3.93
C ARG A 83 -21.53 5.42 -5.03
N GLU A 84 -22.51 4.57 -5.32
CA GLU A 84 -23.54 4.84 -6.33
C GLU A 84 -24.54 5.92 -5.91
N LYS A 85 -24.58 6.28 -4.61
CA LYS A 85 -25.44 7.34 -4.07
C LYS A 85 -24.88 8.74 -4.33
N ILE A 86 -23.64 8.86 -4.83
CA ILE A 86 -23.04 10.13 -5.23
C ILE A 86 -23.03 10.25 -6.75
N GLY A 87 -23.47 11.42 -7.22
CA GLY A 87 -23.57 11.76 -8.64
C GLY A 87 -24.93 11.40 -9.24
N GLY A 88 -25.06 11.64 -10.55
CA GLY A 88 -26.33 11.63 -11.27
C GLY A 88 -26.86 10.25 -11.63
N ALA A 89 -26.36 9.15 -11.07
CA ALA A 89 -26.83 7.80 -11.39
C ALA A 89 -28.36 7.69 -11.18
N PHE A 90 -28.88 8.33 -10.13
CA PHE A 90 -30.32 8.43 -9.86
C PHE A 90 -31.09 9.24 -10.90
N ALA A 91 -30.43 10.20 -11.56
CA ALA A 91 -30.97 11.04 -12.62
C ALA A 91 -30.60 10.52 -14.03
N LYS A 92 -30.14 9.26 -14.16
CA LYS A 92 -29.65 8.65 -15.41
C LYS A 92 -28.56 9.48 -16.11
N SER A 93 -27.77 10.20 -15.33
CA SER A 93 -26.70 11.08 -15.80
C SER A 93 -25.37 10.66 -15.16
N ASN A 94 -24.29 10.74 -15.91
CA ASN A 94 -22.95 10.49 -15.36
C ASN A 94 -22.34 11.73 -14.69
N ALA A 95 -23.10 12.83 -14.60
CA ALA A 95 -22.63 14.07 -13.98
C ALA A 95 -22.56 13.96 -12.46
N LEU A 96 -21.47 14.40 -11.85
CA LEU A 96 -21.35 14.45 -10.39
C LEU A 96 -21.97 15.71 -9.78
N CYS A 97 -21.86 16.80 -10.54
CA CYS A 97 -22.30 18.14 -10.15
C CYS A 97 -23.70 18.44 -10.67
N CYS A 98 -24.49 19.10 -9.83
CA CYS A 98 -25.83 19.52 -10.20
C CYS A 98 -25.79 20.59 -11.29
N THR A 99 -26.45 20.30 -12.41
CA THR A 99 -26.61 21.26 -13.51
C THR A 99 -27.95 22.00 -13.39
N PRO A 100 -28.09 23.20 -14.00
CA PRO A 100 -29.34 23.95 -13.96
C PRO A 100 -30.57 23.15 -14.43
N LYS A 101 -30.40 22.24 -15.40
CA LYS A 101 -31.48 21.37 -15.88
C LYS A 101 -31.99 20.41 -14.79
N LEU A 102 -31.08 19.84 -14.01
CA LEU A 102 -31.40 18.92 -12.92
C LEU A 102 -31.97 19.63 -11.70
N ALA A 103 -31.56 20.88 -11.46
CA ALA A 103 -32.12 21.71 -10.39
C ALA A 103 -33.57 22.13 -10.68
N GLN A 104 -33.94 22.35 -11.94
CA GLN A 104 -35.33 22.65 -12.34
C GLN A 104 -36.28 21.48 -12.03
N GLU A 105 -35.79 20.25 -12.13
CA GLU A 105 -36.50 19.02 -11.78
C GLU A 105 -36.51 18.76 -10.25
N LYS A 106 -36.01 19.71 -9.44
CA LYS A 106 -35.91 19.68 -7.96
C LYS A 106 -35.06 18.54 -7.38
N PHE A 107 -34.14 18.00 -8.18
CA PHE A 107 -33.25 16.93 -7.71
C PHE A 107 -32.07 17.42 -6.87
N CYS A 108 -31.60 18.65 -7.07
CA CYS A 108 -30.39 19.17 -6.42
C CYS A 108 -30.27 20.71 -6.52
N THR A 109 -29.35 21.29 -5.74
CA THR A 109 -28.99 22.72 -5.82
C THR A 109 -27.87 22.93 -6.84
N VAL A 110 -28.01 23.91 -7.73
CA VAL A 110 -27.00 24.19 -8.77
C VAL A 110 -25.64 24.48 -8.13
N GLY A 111 -24.59 23.83 -8.63
CA GLY A 111 -23.21 24.03 -8.13
C GLY A 111 -22.85 23.19 -6.91
N GLU A 112 -23.75 22.34 -6.42
CA GLU A 112 -23.46 21.32 -5.40
C GLU A 112 -23.30 19.93 -6.03
N VAL A 113 -22.58 19.05 -5.34
CA VAL A 113 -22.48 17.63 -5.63
C VAL A 113 -23.82 16.97 -5.34
N MET A 114 -24.26 16.12 -6.27
CA MET A 114 -25.51 15.39 -6.14
C MET A 114 -25.31 14.24 -5.14
N ILE A 115 -26.07 14.27 -4.04
CA ILE A 115 -26.03 13.24 -2.98
C ILE A 115 -27.44 12.72 -2.74
N GLN A 116 -27.62 11.41 -2.84
CA GLN A 116 -28.86 10.73 -2.47
C GLN A 116 -28.79 10.26 -1.01
N HIS A 117 -29.69 10.79 -0.19
CA HIS A 117 -29.83 10.38 1.21
C HIS A 117 -30.83 9.21 1.32
N ASN A 118 -30.58 8.27 2.23
CA ASN A 118 -31.51 7.18 2.51
C ASN A 118 -32.45 7.57 3.67
N GLN A 119 -33.69 7.06 3.67
CA GLN A 119 -34.64 7.21 4.77
C GLN A 119 -34.14 6.55 6.07
N ASP A 120 -33.40 5.44 5.97
CA ASP A 120 -32.90 4.71 7.14
C ASP A 120 -31.71 5.38 7.82
N ASN A 121 -30.96 6.22 7.09
CA ASN A 121 -29.80 6.93 7.63
C ASN A 121 -29.63 8.28 6.92
N PRO A 122 -30.40 9.31 7.33
CA PRO A 122 -30.40 10.61 6.67
C PRO A 122 -29.11 11.42 6.90
N LEU A 123 -28.24 11.01 7.84
CA LEU A 123 -26.97 11.70 8.12
C LEU A 123 -25.85 11.31 7.15
N TRP A 124 -26.02 10.24 6.36
CA TRP A 124 -24.99 9.68 5.49
C TRP A 124 -25.47 9.62 4.03
N PRO A 125 -24.62 9.91 3.02
CA PRO A 125 -23.23 10.38 3.10
C PRO A 125 -23.06 11.72 3.83
N LEU A 126 -22.00 11.85 4.63
CA LEU A 126 -21.75 13.08 5.37
C LEU A 126 -21.18 14.14 4.43
N ARG A 127 -21.76 15.34 4.45
CA ARG A 127 -21.33 16.50 3.68
C ARG A 127 -20.91 17.64 4.60
N ILE A 128 -19.72 18.19 4.37
CA ILE A 128 -19.23 19.41 5.03
C ILE A 128 -18.87 20.42 3.93
N GLN A 129 -19.52 21.58 3.96
CA GLN A 129 -19.35 22.64 2.98
C GLN A 129 -18.37 23.69 3.50
N THR A 130 -17.39 24.03 2.68
CA THR A 130 -16.42 25.10 2.94
C THR A 130 -16.47 26.09 1.78
N TYR A 131 -16.57 27.38 2.09
CA TYR A 131 -16.66 28.46 1.10
C TYR A 131 -15.39 29.33 1.17
N PHE A 132 -14.94 29.86 0.04
CA PHE A 132 -14.03 31.01 0.09
C PHE A 132 -14.81 32.30 0.34
N GLU A 133 -14.10 33.32 0.78
CA GLU A 133 -14.64 34.64 1.08
C GLU A 133 -13.98 35.69 0.19
N GLY A 134 -14.80 36.49 -0.51
CA GLY A 134 -14.34 37.57 -1.37
C GLY A 134 -13.26 37.13 -2.37
N LYS A 135 -12.11 37.80 -2.32
CA LYS A 135 -10.89 37.50 -3.10
C LYS A 135 -9.83 36.72 -2.32
N ASN A 136 -10.15 36.17 -1.15
CA ASN A 136 -9.18 35.40 -0.37
C ASN A 136 -8.75 34.15 -1.12
N GLN A 137 -7.44 33.91 -1.23
CA GLN A 137 -6.91 32.71 -1.87
C GLN A 137 -7.07 31.46 -1.01
N GLU A 138 -7.22 31.65 0.30
CA GLU A 138 -7.30 30.58 1.29
C GLU A 138 -8.72 30.47 1.86
N ALA A 139 -9.20 29.25 2.02
CA ALA A 139 -10.40 28.92 2.77
C ALA A 139 -10.08 27.85 3.80
N ASN A 140 -10.41 28.13 5.06
CA ASN A 140 -10.18 27.23 6.17
C ASN A 140 -11.44 26.42 6.46
N MET A 141 -11.30 25.10 6.50
CA MET A 141 -12.37 24.22 6.97
C MET A 141 -12.45 24.30 8.49
N LEU A 142 -13.67 24.43 9.03
CA LEU A 142 -13.87 24.38 10.48
C LEU A 142 -13.43 23.02 11.04
N PRO A 143 -12.68 22.99 12.16
CA PRO A 143 -12.31 21.73 12.82
C PRO A 143 -13.57 20.91 13.14
N ALA A 144 -13.66 19.72 12.57
CA ALA A 144 -14.79 18.84 12.73
C ALA A 144 -14.33 17.47 13.21
N THR A 145 -15.10 16.88 14.13
CA THR A 145 -14.94 15.49 14.54
C THR A 145 -16.22 14.74 14.19
N VAL A 146 -16.06 13.64 13.46
CA VAL A 146 -17.15 12.82 12.95
C VAL A 146 -17.03 11.44 13.58
N GLU A 147 -18.08 11.02 14.28
CA GLU A 147 -18.18 9.67 14.83
C GLU A 147 -18.73 8.70 13.78
N ILE A 148 -18.06 7.54 13.65
CA ILE A 148 -18.37 6.54 12.63
C ILE A 148 -18.92 5.29 13.30
N ASN A 149 -20.24 5.18 13.35
CA ASN A 149 -20.90 4.11 14.09
C ASN A 149 -20.78 2.75 13.40
N SER A 150 -20.62 2.71 12.08
CA SER A 150 -20.56 1.48 11.28
C SER A 150 -19.14 1.05 10.94
N THR A 151 -18.93 -0.26 10.83
CA THR A 151 -17.68 -0.85 10.35
C THR A 151 -17.74 -0.97 8.84
N GLY A 152 -16.73 -0.50 8.14
CA GLY A 152 -16.72 -0.54 6.69
C GLY A 152 -15.53 0.16 6.08
N MET A 153 -15.50 0.18 4.76
CA MET A 153 -14.57 0.99 4.00
C MET A 153 -15.22 2.32 3.68
N TYR A 154 -14.50 3.42 3.90
CA TYR A 154 -14.98 4.76 3.65
C TYR A 154 -14.08 5.49 2.67
N TYR A 155 -14.71 6.27 1.80
CA TYR A 155 -14.06 7.26 0.96
C TYR A 155 -14.19 8.63 1.60
N LEU A 156 -13.08 9.38 1.60
CA LEU A 156 -13.06 10.82 1.81
C LEU A 156 -12.79 11.49 0.48
N TYR A 157 -13.71 12.34 0.04
CA TYR A 157 -13.58 13.16 -1.15
C TYR A 157 -13.57 14.64 -0.81
N PHE A 158 -12.72 15.38 -1.50
CA PHE A 158 -12.83 16.84 -1.63
C PHE A 158 -13.27 17.14 -3.06
N MET A 159 -14.48 17.66 -3.19
CA MET A 159 -15.14 17.91 -4.48
C MET A 159 -15.50 19.38 -4.63
N PHE A 160 -15.60 19.82 -5.87
CA PHE A 160 -16.04 21.16 -6.23
C PHE A 160 -16.68 21.10 -7.61
N CYS A 161 -17.69 21.94 -7.82
CA CYS A 161 -18.42 21.99 -9.08
C CYS A 161 -18.17 23.28 -9.88
N ASP A 162 -17.45 24.23 -9.29
CA ASP A 162 -17.09 25.48 -9.94
C ASP A 162 -15.82 25.29 -10.81
N PRO A 163 -15.89 25.44 -12.14
CA PRO A 163 -14.73 25.31 -13.00
C PRO A 163 -13.63 26.34 -12.69
N ALA A 164 -13.96 27.49 -12.08
CA ALA A 164 -12.99 28.51 -11.70
C ALA A 164 -12.04 28.03 -10.59
N LEU A 165 -12.44 27.04 -9.79
CA LEU A 165 -11.61 26.48 -8.73
C LEU A 165 -10.60 25.43 -9.23
N LYS A 166 -10.46 25.22 -10.54
CA LYS A 166 -9.47 24.28 -11.10
C LYS A 166 -8.04 24.70 -10.72
N GLY A 167 -7.27 23.76 -10.18
CA GLY A 167 -5.91 24.01 -9.70
C GLY A 167 -5.84 24.44 -8.23
N THR A 168 -6.90 24.22 -7.46
CA THR A 168 -6.90 24.42 -6.00
C THR A 168 -6.00 23.36 -5.33
N ILE A 169 -5.18 23.79 -4.37
CA ILE A 169 -4.31 22.91 -3.60
C ILE A 169 -4.92 22.69 -2.23
N ILE A 170 -4.88 21.45 -1.73
CA ILE A 170 -5.33 21.11 -0.37
C ILE A 170 -4.10 20.95 0.52
N ARG A 171 -4.15 21.60 1.69
CA ARG A 171 -3.17 21.45 2.77
C ARG A 171 -3.88 21.08 4.06
N GLY A 172 -3.30 20.19 4.86
CA GLY A 172 -3.81 19.90 6.19
C GLY A 172 -3.71 18.43 6.56
N ARG A 173 -4.35 18.06 7.66
CA ARG A 173 -4.24 16.73 8.26
C ARG A 173 -5.62 16.16 8.58
N THR A 174 -5.78 14.86 8.32
CA THR A 174 -6.92 14.09 8.85
C THR A 174 -6.43 12.97 9.74
N VAL A 175 -7.12 12.82 10.88
CA VAL A 175 -6.80 11.82 11.89
C VAL A 175 -7.95 10.84 11.99
N TRP A 176 -7.66 9.59 11.68
CA TRP A 176 -8.61 8.48 11.72
C TRP A 176 -8.24 7.55 12.85
N LYS A 177 -9.15 7.26 13.78
CA LYS A 177 -8.84 6.38 14.90
C LYS A 177 -9.90 5.28 15.00
N ASN A 178 -9.42 4.04 15.05
CA ASN A 178 -10.24 2.88 15.37
C ASN A 178 -10.14 2.64 16.90
N PRO A 179 -11.07 1.89 17.52
CA PRO A 179 -11.02 1.65 18.97
C PRO A 179 -9.71 0.98 19.43
N ASP A 180 -9.12 0.14 18.58
CA ASP A 180 -7.89 -0.60 18.87
C ASP A 180 -6.60 0.19 18.49
N GLY A 181 -6.75 1.45 18.08
CA GLY A 181 -5.64 2.35 17.74
C GLY A 181 -5.73 2.97 16.35
N TYR A 182 -4.60 3.43 15.82
CA TYR A 182 -4.54 4.13 14.54
C TYR A 182 -4.38 3.19 13.32
N LEU A 183 -4.28 1.87 13.50
CA LEU A 183 -4.14 0.96 12.35
C LEU A 183 -5.45 0.84 11.55
N PRO A 184 -5.41 0.95 10.20
CA PRO A 184 -6.58 0.66 9.38
C PRO A 184 -7.02 -0.79 9.58
N GLY A 185 -8.33 -1.03 9.56
CA GLY A 185 -8.88 -2.35 9.86
C GLY A 185 -8.36 -3.49 8.97
N ARG A 186 -8.04 -3.21 7.70
CA ARG A 186 -7.43 -4.21 6.78
C ARG A 186 -6.02 -4.62 7.19
N MET A 187 -5.31 -3.78 7.93
CA MET A 187 -3.91 -4.00 8.35
C MET A 187 -3.80 -4.59 9.76
N VAL A 188 -4.85 -4.53 10.57
CA VAL A 188 -4.89 -5.13 11.92
C VAL A 188 -4.43 -6.60 11.95
N PRO A 189 -4.96 -7.50 11.10
CA PRO A 189 -4.52 -8.90 11.13
C PRO A 189 -3.07 -9.09 10.66
N LEU A 190 -2.52 -8.17 9.86
CA LEU A 190 -1.13 -8.24 9.42
C LEU A 190 -0.18 -8.03 10.60
N MET A 191 -0.47 -7.10 11.50
CA MET A 191 0.35 -6.85 12.69
C MET A 191 0.50 -8.13 13.54
N THR A 192 -0.62 -8.84 13.79
CA THR A 192 -0.61 -10.12 14.51
C THR A 192 0.13 -11.21 13.73
N PHE A 193 -0.03 -11.26 12.42
CA PHE A 193 0.67 -12.22 11.57
C PHE A 193 2.20 -12.03 11.64
N TYR A 194 2.70 -10.81 11.49
CA TYR A 194 4.13 -10.52 11.59
C TYR A 194 4.70 -10.81 12.98
N GLY A 195 3.93 -10.53 14.04
CA GLY A 195 4.33 -10.90 15.41
C GLY A 195 4.47 -12.41 15.61
N LEU A 196 3.48 -13.20 15.20
CA LEU A 196 3.53 -14.66 15.27
C LEU A 196 4.62 -15.26 14.36
N ALA A 197 4.78 -14.72 13.15
CA ALA A 197 5.83 -15.13 12.23
C ALA A 197 7.22 -14.83 12.79
N SER A 198 7.42 -13.67 13.43
CA SER A 198 8.69 -13.33 14.10
C SER A 198 9.03 -14.34 15.20
N LEU A 199 8.05 -14.72 16.02
CA LEU A 199 8.24 -15.76 17.05
C LEU A 199 8.59 -17.13 16.42
N ALA A 200 7.90 -17.52 15.35
CA ALA A 200 8.21 -18.76 14.63
C ALA A 200 9.64 -18.76 14.07
N TYR A 201 10.09 -17.63 13.50
CA TYR A 201 11.47 -17.46 13.03
C TYR A 201 12.48 -17.49 14.18
N LEU A 202 12.14 -16.97 15.35
CA LEU A 202 13.00 -17.03 16.54
C LEU A 202 13.19 -18.49 16.98
N VAL A 203 12.10 -19.28 17.06
CA VAL A 203 12.18 -20.70 17.42
C VAL A 203 12.98 -21.48 16.38
N LEU A 204 12.72 -21.25 15.08
CA LEU A 204 13.48 -21.86 14.00
C LEU A 204 14.97 -21.47 14.06
N GLY A 205 15.27 -20.20 14.29
CA GLY A 205 16.62 -19.67 14.41
C GLY A 205 17.37 -20.27 15.60
N LEU A 206 16.71 -20.42 16.75
CA LEU A 206 17.29 -21.07 17.92
C LEU A 206 17.59 -22.55 17.66
N PHE A 207 16.63 -23.28 17.10
CA PHE A 207 16.83 -24.69 16.73
C PHE A 207 17.98 -24.85 15.73
N TRP A 208 18.01 -24.01 14.69
CA TRP A 208 19.07 -23.99 13.70
C TRP A 208 20.42 -23.63 14.31
N PHE A 209 20.48 -22.63 15.18
CA PHE A 209 21.71 -22.20 15.84
C PHE A 209 22.30 -23.30 16.73
N LEU A 210 21.47 -24.00 17.51
CA LEU A 210 21.91 -25.13 18.33
C LEU A 210 22.52 -26.24 17.45
N LYS A 211 21.87 -26.57 16.33
CA LYS A 211 22.38 -27.56 15.37
C LYS A 211 23.65 -27.07 14.68
N PHE A 212 23.70 -25.80 14.31
CA PHE A 212 24.86 -25.17 13.73
C PHE A 212 26.04 -25.38 14.68
N VAL A 213 25.98 -24.88 15.92
CA VAL A 213 27.04 -25.02 16.94
C VAL A 213 27.44 -26.48 17.19
N GLN A 214 26.47 -27.40 17.28
CA GLN A 214 26.75 -28.83 17.48
C GLN A 214 27.64 -29.42 16.37
N PHE A 215 27.44 -28.99 15.13
CA PHE A 215 28.15 -29.49 13.95
C PHE A 215 29.15 -28.48 13.36
N TRP A 216 29.64 -27.50 14.15
CA TRP A 216 30.52 -26.42 13.66
C TRP A 216 31.74 -26.89 12.87
N LYS A 217 32.27 -28.07 13.19
CA LYS A 217 33.44 -28.64 12.51
C LYS A 217 33.15 -29.11 11.09
N ASP A 218 31.90 -29.45 10.77
CA ASP A 218 31.48 -30.02 9.48
C ASP A 218 30.69 -29.01 8.63
N VAL A 219 30.76 -27.72 8.95
CA VAL A 219 29.95 -26.68 8.31
C VAL A 219 30.47 -26.31 6.92
N ILE A 220 29.67 -26.64 5.91
CA ILE A 220 29.86 -26.22 4.51
C ILE A 220 29.36 -24.78 4.30
N GLN A 221 29.94 -24.04 3.34
CA GLN A 221 29.56 -22.66 2.96
C GLN A 221 28.04 -22.44 2.76
N LEU A 222 27.31 -23.46 2.31
CA LEU A 222 25.87 -23.44 2.12
C LEU A 222 25.10 -23.21 3.44
N HIS A 223 25.57 -23.77 4.55
CA HIS A 223 24.94 -23.59 5.86
C HIS A 223 25.03 -22.13 6.34
N TYR A 224 26.16 -21.45 6.08
CA TYR A 224 26.29 -20.02 6.40
C TYR A 224 25.26 -19.16 5.64
N GLN A 225 24.99 -19.51 4.37
CA GLN A 225 23.96 -18.82 3.58
C GLN A 225 22.55 -19.09 4.12
N ILE A 226 22.25 -20.33 4.55
CA ILE A 226 20.98 -20.64 5.21
C ILE A 226 20.84 -19.85 6.52
N THR A 227 21.88 -19.81 7.36
CA THR A 227 21.89 -19.02 8.60
C THR A 227 21.61 -17.54 8.31
N ALA A 228 22.24 -16.98 7.27
CA ALA A 228 22.00 -15.59 6.86
C ALA A 228 20.54 -15.36 6.43
N VAL A 229 19.94 -16.27 5.65
CA VAL A 229 18.53 -16.17 5.23
C VAL A 229 17.58 -16.26 6.43
N ILE A 230 17.84 -17.14 7.40
CA ILE A 230 17.03 -17.24 8.62
C ILE A 230 17.14 -15.96 9.45
N ALA A 231 18.36 -15.44 9.63
CA ALA A 231 18.58 -14.20 10.38
C ALA A 231 17.89 -12.99 9.72
N LEU A 232 17.97 -12.89 8.39
CA LEU A 232 17.27 -11.87 7.61
C LEU A 232 15.75 -12.02 7.68
N GLY A 233 15.23 -13.25 7.69
CA GLY A 233 13.80 -13.51 7.87
C GLY A 233 13.32 -13.06 9.26
N MET A 234 14.09 -13.35 10.30
CA MET A 234 13.80 -12.91 11.66
C MET A 234 13.79 -11.38 11.77
N SER A 235 14.81 -10.71 11.22
CA SER A 235 14.90 -9.24 11.26
C SER A 235 13.81 -8.56 10.43
N GLU A 236 13.50 -9.09 9.25
CA GLU A 236 12.40 -8.62 8.40
C GLU A 236 11.06 -8.69 9.13
N MET A 237 10.70 -9.86 9.69
CA MET A 237 9.42 -10.01 10.43
C MET A 237 9.35 -9.06 11.64
N ALA A 238 10.46 -8.88 12.36
CA ALA A 238 10.53 -7.98 13.49
C ALA A 238 10.37 -6.50 13.06
N LEU A 239 11.05 -6.07 12.00
CA LEU A 239 10.95 -4.71 11.47
C LEU A 239 9.53 -4.39 10.99
N TRP A 240 8.88 -5.32 10.27
CA TRP A 240 7.48 -5.16 9.89
C TRP A 240 6.56 -5.07 11.10
N TYR A 241 6.75 -5.94 12.11
CA TYR A 241 5.99 -5.85 13.36
C TYR A 241 6.17 -4.50 14.04
N PHE A 242 7.41 -4.01 14.18
CA PHE A 242 7.68 -2.70 14.77
C PHE A 242 7.07 -1.56 13.97
N GLU A 243 7.10 -1.63 12.63
CA GLU A 243 6.46 -0.63 11.79
C GLU A 243 4.95 -0.58 12.03
N TYR A 244 4.27 -1.72 12.05
CA TYR A 244 2.82 -1.77 12.32
C TYR A 244 2.49 -1.38 13.76
N ALA A 245 3.30 -1.76 14.74
CA ALA A 245 3.10 -1.38 16.14
C ALA A 245 3.27 0.15 16.34
N ASN A 246 4.31 0.74 15.75
CA ASN A 246 4.51 2.20 15.77
C ASN A 246 3.40 2.94 15.02
N LEU A 247 2.95 2.40 13.88
CA LEU A 247 1.82 2.96 13.15
C LEU A 247 0.52 2.88 13.96
N ASN A 248 0.31 1.81 14.73
CA ASN A 248 -0.87 1.69 15.59
C ASN A 248 -0.86 2.70 16.74
N ALA A 249 0.33 2.99 17.29
CA ALA A 249 0.50 3.89 18.43
C ALA A 249 0.49 5.38 18.03
N THR A 250 1.26 5.75 17.01
CA THR A 250 1.46 7.15 16.60
C THR A 250 0.54 7.59 15.47
N GLY A 251 0.02 6.64 14.70
CA GLY A 251 -0.78 6.90 13.51
C GLY A 251 0.02 7.38 12.29
N SER A 252 1.33 7.58 12.41
CA SER A 252 2.25 7.94 11.34
C SER A 252 3.24 6.80 11.05
N ARG A 253 3.62 6.61 9.77
CA ARG A 253 4.64 5.60 9.41
C ARG A 253 6.04 6.18 9.65
N PRO A 254 6.86 5.57 10.51
CA PRO A 254 8.24 6.01 10.71
C PRO A 254 9.09 5.67 9.47
N MET A 255 9.45 6.69 8.69
CA MET A 255 10.15 6.54 7.40
C MET A 255 11.41 5.70 7.49
N VAL A 256 12.22 5.89 8.54
CA VAL A 256 13.48 5.15 8.75
C VAL A 256 13.21 3.65 8.91
N ILE A 257 12.24 3.26 9.74
CA ILE A 257 11.92 1.85 9.98
C ILE A 257 11.40 1.20 8.69
N THR A 258 10.52 1.90 7.95
CA THR A 258 10.00 1.42 6.66
C THR A 258 11.13 1.19 5.65
N ILE A 259 12.10 2.11 5.54
CA ILE A 259 13.25 1.93 4.63
C ILE A 259 14.06 0.68 4.99
N TRP A 260 14.33 0.46 6.28
CA TRP A 260 15.04 -0.73 6.75
C TRP A 260 14.23 -2.01 6.51
N ALA A 261 12.94 -2.01 6.79
CA ALA A 261 12.04 -3.15 6.57
C ALA A 261 11.99 -3.55 5.08
N VAL A 262 11.82 -2.55 4.20
CA VAL A 262 11.83 -2.73 2.74
C VAL A 262 13.18 -3.25 2.24
N THR A 263 14.28 -2.69 2.73
CA THR A 263 15.63 -3.13 2.34
C THR A 263 15.89 -4.57 2.76
N MET A 264 15.56 -4.94 4.00
CA MET A 264 15.71 -6.32 4.48
C MET A 264 14.84 -7.30 3.68
N THR A 265 13.61 -6.90 3.33
CA THR A 265 12.70 -7.67 2.47
C THR A 265 13.34 -7.93 1.10
N ALA A 266 13.87 -6.89 0.45
CA ALA A 266 14.52 -7.01 -0.86
C ALA A 266 15.78 -7.88 -0.79
N VAL A 267 16.65 -7.67 0.20
CA VAL A 267 17.88 -8.44 0.41
C VAL A 267 17.55 -9.93 0.62
N LYS A 268 16.60 -10.25 1.50
CA LYS A 268 16.19 -11.62 1.79
C LYS A 268 15.57 -12.30 0.56
N LYS A 269 14.71 -11.61 -0.19
CA LYS A 269 14.13 -12.14 -1.45
C LYS A 269 15.22 -12.48 -2.46
N THR A 270 16.22 -11.61 -2.62
CA THR A 270 17.35 -11.86 -3.53
C THR A 270 18.21 -13.02 -3.05
N LEU A 271 18.63 -13.02 -1.78
CA LEU A 271 19.49 -14.06 -1.23
C LEU A 271 18.83 -15.44 -1.23
N SER A 272 17.54 -15.53 -0.91
CA SER A 272 16.81 -16.80 -0.94
C SER A 272 16.76 -17.40 -2.35
N ARG A 273 16.53 -16.58 -3.38
CA ARG A 273 16.51 -17.02 -4.79
C ARG A 273 17.90 -17.34 -5.32
N ALA A 274 18.90 -16.54 -4.96
CA ALA A 274 20.29 -16.82 -5.29
C ALA A 274 20.74 -18.16 -4.69
N LEU A 275 20.39 -18.41 -3.42
CA LEU A 275 20.65 -19.68 -2.75
C LEU A 275 19.97 -20.85 -3.46
N LEU A 276 18.68 -20.75 -3.76
CA LEU A 276 17.95 -21.80 -4.50
C LEU A 276 18.57 -22.09 -5.87
N LEU A 277 18.96 -21.04 -6.60
CA LEU A 277 19.62 -21.19 -7.90
C LEU A 277 20.97 -21.88 -7.78
N VAL A 278 21.83 -21.45 -6.86
CA VAL A 278 23.16 -22.04 -6.62
C VAL A 278 23.04 -23.50 -6.17
N VAL A 279 22.08 -23.83 -5.32
CA VAL A 279 21.79 -25.21 -4.88
C VAL A 279 21.30 -26.06 -6.06
N SER A 280 20.41 -25.54 -6.91
CA SER A 280 19.90 -26.27 -8.09
C SER A 280 20.99 -26.57 -9.14
N MET A 281 22.06 -25.77 -9.17
CA MET A 281 23.24 -26.01 -10.00
C MET A 281 24.19 -27.08 -9.42
N GLY A 282 23.91 -27.57 -8.20
CA GLY A 282 24.70 -28.61 -7.53
C GLY A 282 25.92 -28.08 -6.79
N TYR A 283 25.97 -26.81 -6.42
CA TYR A 283 27.04 -26.24 -5.60
C TYR A 283 27.09 -26.91 -4.22
N GLY A 284 28.29 -27.22 -3.74
CA GLY A 284 28.51 -27.88 -2.44
C GLY A 284 28.31 -29.39 -2.45
N VAL A 285 27.48 -29.97 -3.34
CA VAL A 285 27.21 -31.42 -3.42
C VAL A 285 27.88 -32.09 -4.63
N VAL A 286 27.79 -31.48 -5.81
CA VAL A 286 28.22 -32.11 -7.09
C VAL A 286 29.41 -31.37 -7.73
N ARG A 287 29.56 -30.07 -7.48
CA ARG A 287 30.68 -29.27 -8.01
C ARG A 287 31.26 -28.34 -6.93
N PRO A 288 32.59 -28.37 -6.69
CA PRO A 288 33.24 -27.51 -5.71
C PRO A 288 33.34 -26.04 -6.17
N THR A 289 33.28 -25.77 -7.47
CA THR A 289 33.29 -24.40 -8.03
C THR A 289 32.29 -24.27 -9.18
N LEU A 290 31.50 -23.18 -9.16
CA LEU A 290 30.82 -22.70 -10.36
C LEU A 290 31.88 -21.92 -11.16
N GLY A 291 32.25 -22.35 -12.36
CA GLY A 291 33.18 -21.63 -13.24
C GLY A 291 32.58 -20.30 -13.77
N GLY A 292 32.76 -20.00 -15.06
CA GLY A 292 32.28 -18.74 -15.69
C GLY A 292 30.75 -18.47 -15.66
N VAL A 293 29.95 -19.42 -15.16
CA VAL A 293 28.50 -19.24 -14.95
C VAL A 293 28.20 -18.33 -13.74
N THR A 294 29.14 -18.19 -12.79
CA THR A 294 29.01 -17.32 -11.60
C THR A 294 28.74 -15.86 -11.96
N SER A 295 29.45 -15.31 -12.94
CA SER A 295 29.29 -13.91 -13.35
C SER A 295 27.87 -13.63 -13.88
N LYS A 296 27.30 -14.56 -14.67
CA LYS A 296 25.91 -14.45 -15.17
C LYS A 296 24.88 -14.52 -14.04
N VAL A 297 25.10 -15.41 -13.07
CA VAL A 297 24.23 -15.55 -11.89
C VAL A 297 24.29 -14.30 -11.02
N TYR A 298 25.48 -13.77 -10.77
CA TYR A 298 25.67 -12.54 -10.00
C TYR A 298 24.96 -11.35 -10.65
N LEU A 299 25.12 -11.17 -11.97
CA LEU A 299 24.46 -10.09 -12.71
C LEU A 299 22.94 -10.22 -12.65
N LEU A 300 22.40 -11.44 -12.79
CA LEU A 300 20.96 -11.68 -12.66
C LEU A 300 20.45 -11.34 -11.24
N CYS A 301 21.19 -11.73 -10.20
CA CYS A 301 20.84 -11.43 -8.81
C CYS A 301 20.87 -9.92 -8.53
N LEU A 302 21.86 -9.20 -9.09
CA LEU A 302 21.97 -7.75 -8.95
C LEU A 302 20.78 -7.03 -9.62
N MET A 303 20.47 -7.39 -10.86
CA MET A 303 19.31 -6.84 -11.58
C MET A 303 18.00 -7.12 -10.83
N TYR A 304 17.85 -8.33 -10.31
CA TYR A 304 16.69 -8.72 -9.51
C TYR A 304 16.58 -7.91 -8.20
N PHE A 305 17.70 -7.70 -7.50
CA PHE A 305 17.73 -6.89 -6.28
C PHE A 305 17.31 -5.45 -6.54
N ILE A 306 17.82 -4.83 -7.62
CA ILE A 306 17.46 -3.46 -7.99
C ILE A 306 15.96 -3.38 -8.34
N ALA A 307 15.46 -4.29 -9.16
CA ALA A 307 14.05 -4.29 -9.58
C ALA A 307 13.10 -4.51 -8.39
N THR A 308 13.42 -5.46 -7.51
CA THR A 308 12.63 -5.74 -6.30
C THR A 308 12.71 -4.60 -5.30
N GLY A 309 13.89 -4.04 -5.08
CA GLY A 309 14.07 -2.89 -4.18
C GLY A 309 13.28 -1.67 -4.65
N ALA A 310 13.30 -1.37 -5.94
CA ALA A 310 12.51 -0.28 -6.52
C ALA A 310 11.00 -0.52 -6.35
N LEU A 311 10.52 -1.74 -6.59
CA LEU A 311 9.11 -2.10 -6.43
C LEU A 311 8.64 -1.93 -4.97
N GLU A 312 9.37 -2.51 -4.02
CA GLU A 312 9.04 -2.45 -2.60
C GLU A 312 9.06 -1.02 -2.05
N LEU A 313 10.02 -0.21 -2.51
CA LEU A 313 10.13 1.21 -2.15
C LEU A 313 8.91 2.01 -2.64
N VAL A 314 8.50 1.80 -3.89
CA VAL A 314 7.32 2.46 -4.47
C VAL A 314 6.03 1.99 -3.82
N GLU A 315 5.93 0.71 -3.43
CA GLU A 315 4.73 0.17 -2.81
C GLU A 315 4.52 0.71 -1.38
N HIS A 316 5.60 0.88 -0.62
CA HIS A 316 5.53 1.25 0.80
C HIS A 316 5.75 2.74 1.09
N LEU A 317 6.61 3.43 0.33
CA LEU A 317 6.84 4.88 0.46
C LEU A 317 6.07 5.70 -0.58
N GLY A 318 5.83 5.13 -1.77
CA GLY A 318 5.11 5.80 -2.86
C GLY A 318 3.60 5.94 -2.64
N SER A 319 3.09 5.69 -1.43
CA SER A 319 1.73 6.09 -1.04
C SER A 319 1.62 7.57 -0.68
N ILE A 320 2.75 8.29 -0.57
CA ILE A 320 2.79 9.73 -0.25
C ILE A 320 2.80 10.59 -1.52
N ASN A 321 3.27 10.05 -2.65
CA ASN A 321 3.26 10.74 -3.93
C ASN A 321 2.23 10.08 -4.85
N ASP A 322 1.47 10.87 -5.61
CA ASP A 322 0.50 10.43 -6.62
C ASP A 322 1.15 9.71 -7.82
N PHE A 323 1.88 8.63 -7.56
CA PHE A 323 2.34 7.75 -8.62
C PHE A 323 1.15 6.99 -9.17
N SER A 324 0.76 7.39 -10.39
CA SER A 324 -0.31 6.79 -11.16
C SER A 324 -0.26 5.26 -11.09
N ARG A 325 -1.44 4.62 -10.97
CA ARG A 325 -1.62 3.16 -11.06
C ARG A 325 -0.86 2.54 -12.24
N LYS A 326 -0.66 3.30 -13.33
CA LYS A 326 0.14 2.91 -14.49
C LYS A 326 1.62 2.67 -14.13
N THR A 327 2.24 3.58 -13.38
CA THR A 327 3.65 3.47 -12.95
C THR A 327 3.89 2.19 -12.14
N LYS A 328 2.97 1.84 -11.24
CA LYS A 328 3.08 0.59 -10.46
C LYS A 328 3.08 -0.64 -11.36
N ILE A 329 2.23 -0.69 -12.38
CA ILE A 329 2.19 -1.82 -13.34
C ILE A 329 3.53 -1.94 -14.10
N TYR A 330 4.12 -0.82 -14.51
CA TYR A 330 5.42 -0.82 -15.18
C TYR A 330 6.57 -1.32 -14.30
N LEU A 331 6.52 -1.14 -12.98
CA LEU A 331 7.53 -1.69 -12.06
C LEU A 331 7.30 -3.18 -11.76
N VAL A 332 6.05 -3.63 -11.69
CA VAL A 332 5.72 -5.03 -11.40
C VAL A 332 6.09 -5.96 -12.56
N LEU A 333 5.87 -5.52 -13.79
CA LEU A 333 6.04 -6.38 -14.97
C LEU A 333 7.47 -6.94 -15.14
N PRO A 334 8.55 -6.15 -15.04
CA PRO A 334 9.92 -6.67 -15.10
C PRO A 334 10.25 -7.64 -13.97
N VAL A 335 9.76 -7.37 -12.76
CA VAL A 335 9.99 -8.25 -11.60
C VAL A 335 9.37 -9.63 -11.86
N VAL A 336 8.11 -9.68 -12.30
CA VAL A 336 7.43 -10.94 -12.62
C VAL A 336 8.15 -11.73 -13.73
N PHE A 337 8.67 -11.04 -14.75
CA PHE A 337 9.45 -11.70 -15.79
C PHE A 337 10.77 -12.28 -15.26
N LEU A 338 11.49 -11.54 -14.41
CA LEU A 338 12.69 -12.03 -13.75
C LEU A 338 12.39 -13.25 -12.87
N ASP A 339 11.29 -13.22 -12.11
CA ASP A 339 10.83 -14.35 -11.29
C ASP A 339 10.63 -15.61 -12.13
N ALA A 340 9.88 -15.50 -13.23
CA ALA A 340 9.64 -16.61 -14.14
C ALA A 340 10.96 -17.14 -14.75
N SER A 341 11.87 -16.26 -15.16
CA SER A 341 13.16 -16.64 -15.73
C SER A 341 14.04 -17.42 -14.74
N VAL A 342 14.08 -16.98 -13.47
CA VAL A 342 14.83 -17.63 -12.39
C VAL A 342 14.24 -19.01 -12.12
N ILE A 343 12.91 -19.13 -12.04
CA ILE A 343 12.22 -20.40 -11.79
C ILE A 343 12.51 -21.40 -12.92
N LEU A 344 12.38 -21.00 -14.18
CA LEU A 344 12.70 -21.86 -15.32
C LEU A 344 14.16 -22.32 -15.31
N TRP A 345 15.08 -21.43 -14.92
CA TRP A 345 16.50 -21.77 -14.82
C TRP A 345 16.77 -22.76 -13.67
N ILE A 346 16.11 -22.61 -12.53
CA ILE A 346 16.17 -23.57 -11.41
C ILE A 346 15.73 -24.96 -11.89
N PHE A 347 14.56 -25.07 -12.52
CA PHE A 347 14.06 -26.35 -13.01
C PHE A 347 14.98 -26.98 -14.05
N SER A 348 15.45 -26.21 -15.03
CA SER A 348 16.39 -26.72 -16.05
C SER A 348 17.71 -27.20 -15.43
N SER A 349 18.25 -26.46 -14.46
CA SER A 349 19.50 -26.82 -13.76
C SER A 349 19.33 -28.06 -12.91
N LEU A 350 18.19 -28.18 -12.21
CA LEU A 350 17.85 -29.34 -11.42
C LEU A 350 17.71 -30.59 -12.28
N SER A 351 16.98 -30.54 -13.39
CA SER A 351 16.82 -31.69 -14.32
C SER A 351 18.16 -32.17 -14.85
N LYS A 352 19.04 -31.27 -15.29
CA LYS A 352 20.40 -31.61 -15.75
C LYS A 352 21.26 -32.23 -14.64
N THR A 353 21.08 -31.79 -13.41
CA THR A 353 21.81 -32.33 -12.25
C THR A 353 21.27 -33.72 -11.88
N LEU A 354 19.96 -33.91 -11.92
CA LEU A 354 19.31 -35.19 -11.68
C LEU A 354 19.74 -36.24 -12.71
N GLU A 355 19.72 -35.91 -14.01
CA GLU A 355 20.18 -36.80 -15.09
C GLU A 355 21.64 -37.22 -14.89
N LYS A 356 22.53 -36.27 -14.54
CA LYS A 356 23.94 -36.58 -14.25
C LYS A 356 24.09 -37.51 -13.04
N LEU A 357 23.28 -37.32 -11.99
CA LEU A 357 23.28 -38.18 -10.81
C LEU A 357 22.73 -39.58 -11.13
N GLN A 358 21.69 -39.68 -11.95
CA GLN A 358 21.15 -40.96 -12.43
C GLN A 358 22.19 -41.72 -13.27
N MET A 359 22.88 -41.04 -14.19
CA MET A 359 23.96 -41.61 -14.99
C MET A 359 25.17 -42.05 -14.15
N ARG A 360 25.54 -41.29 -13.11
CA ARG A 360 26.61 -41.70 -12.20
C ARG A 360 26.20 -42.88 -11.32
N LYS A 361 24.95 -42.94 -10.86
CA LYS A 361 24.43 -44.07 -10.07
C LYS A 361 24.38 -45.35 -10.90
N SER A 362 24.00 -45.27 -12.18
CA SER A 362 24.05 -46.43 -13.08
C SER A 362 25.48 -46.86 -13.37
N MET A 363 26.41 -45.92 -13.58
CA MET A 363 27.85 -46.24 -13.73
C MET A 363 28.45 -46.87 -12.46
N ALA A 364 28.16 -46.34 -11.28
CA ALA A 364 28.66 -46.90 -10.01
C ALA A 364 28.14 -48.32 -9.76
N LYS A 365 26.88 -48.60 -10.16
CA LYS A 365 26.35 -49.97 -10.14
C LYS A 365 27.08 -50.88 -11.14
N LEU A 366 27.36 -50.40 -12.35
CA LEU A 366 28.06 -51.17 -13.38
C LEU A 366 29.53 -51.46 -13.01
N ASP A 367 30.21 -50.51 -12.36
CA ASP A 367 31.59 -50.66 -11.90
C ASP A 367 31.72 -51.67 -10.75
N LEU A 368 30.66 -51.81 -9.93
CA LEU A 368 30.56 -52.85 -8.91
C LEU A 368 30.48 -54.26 -9.53
N TYR A 369 29.70 -54.41 -10.61
CA TYR A 369 29.57 -55.70 -11.32
C TYR A 369 30.85 -56.11 -12.07
N ARG A 370 31.68 -55.14 -12.47
CA ARG A 370 32.92 -55.39 -13.21
C ARG A 370 34.11 -55.80 -12.33
N LYS A 371 33.98 -55.62 -11.01
CA LYS A 371 34.97 -56.01 -9.99
C LYS A 371 34.75 -57.42 -9.43
N PHE A 372 33.61 -58.03 -9.75
CA PHE A 372 33.38 -59.47 -9.65
C PHE A 372 33.67 -60.10 -11.00
#